data_AF-A0A7W5PZ83-F1
#
_entry.id   AF-A0A7W5PZ83-F1
#
_cell.length_a   1.000
_cell.length_b   1.000
_cell.length_c   1.000
_cell.angle_alpha   90.00
_cell.angle_beta   90.00
_cell.angle_gamma   90.00
#
_symmetry.space_group_name_H-M   'P 1'
#
loop_
_entity.id
_entity.type
_entity.pdbx_description
1 polymer ?
#
loop_
_entity_poly.entity_id
_entity_poly.type
_entity_poly.pdbx_seq_one_letter_code
_entity_poly.pdbx_strand_id
1 'polypeptide(L)'
;MAEFDRMTKDLESQIVLEEKKSGISDPNHFAYPTFAKAARQRADNLQVSIRELQVQEEALETSLEEMQAEYAKAAALEERDGSGPVRARA
;
A
#
# COMPACT_ATOMS: atom_id res chain seq x y z
N MET A 1 -1.98 -1.34 -6.00
CA MET A 1 -2.86 -2.20 -5.16
C MET A 1 -3.94 -2.94 -5.96
N ALA A 2 -4.62 -2.28 -6.90
CA ALA A 2 -5.70 -2.90 -7.70
C ALA A 2 -5.35 -4.21 -8.44
N GLU A 3 -4.07 -4.48 -8.71
CA GLU A 3 -3.63 -5.78 -9.24
C GLU A 3 -3.64 -6.88 -8.17
N PHE A 4 -3.13 -6.60 -6.98
CA PHE A 4 -3.20 -7.54 -5.85
C PHE A 4 -4.65 -7.83 -5.45
N ASP A 5 -5.52 -6.82 -5.46
CA ASP A 5 -6.96 -7.02 -5.20
C ASP A 5 -7.61 -7.94 -6.24
N ARG A 6 -7.25 -7.78 -7.52
CA ARG A 6 -7.74 -8.66 -8.59
C ARG A 6 -7.24 -10.09 -8.38
N MET A 7 -5.94 -10.27 -8.10
CA MET A 7 -5.37 -11.59 -7.82
C MET A 7 -6.01 -12.28 -6.62
N THR A 8 -6.30 -11.53 -5.54
CA THR A 8 -7.01 -12.07 -4.36
C THR A 8 -8.40 -12.56 -4.73
N LYS A 9 -9.19 -11.78 -5.48
CA LYS A 9 -10.53 -12.18 -5.95
C LYS A 9 -10.49 -13.40 -6.88
N ASP A 10 -9.48 -13.48 -7.74
CA ASP A 10 -9.28 -14.62 -8.62
C ASP A 10 -8.96 -15.89 -7.82
N LEU A 11 -8.12 -15.78 -6.79
CA LEU A 11 -7.82 -16.89 -5.87
C LEU A 11 -9.05 -17.33 -5.08
N GLU A 12 -9.84 -16.38 -4.55
CA GLU A 12 -11.11 -16.68 -3.87
C GLU A 12 -12.07 -17.45 -4.78
N SER A 13 -12.17 -17.04 -6.05
CA SER A 13 -13.01 -17.74 -7.03
C SER A 13 -12.49 -19.16 -7.31
N GLN A 14 -11.17 -19.33 -7.44
CA GLN A 14 -10.55 -20.64 -7.64
C GLN A 14 -10.71 -21.57 -6.44
N ILE A 15 -10.66 -21.03 -5.21
CA ILE A 15 -10.94 -21.79 -3.98
C ILE A 15 -12.36 -22.35 -4.03
N VAL A 16 -13.36 -21.50 -4.28
CA VAL A 16 -14.77 -21.93 -4.33
C VAL A 16 -15.00 -23.01 -5.38
N LEU A 17 -14.36 -22.89 -6.55
CA LEU A 17 -14.44 -23.90 -7.59
C LEU A 17 -13.85 -25.25 -7.15
N GLU A 18 -12.69 -25.23 -6.48
CA GLU A 18 -12.03 -26.44 -6.02
C GLU A 18 -12.77 -27.10 -4.84
N GLU A 19 -13.33 -26.32 -3.93
CA GLU A 19 -14.17 -26.81 -2.83
C GLU A 19 -15.44 -27.47 -3.37
N LYS A 20 -16.10 -26.84 -4.36
CA LYS A 20 -17.28 -27.41 -5.02
C LYS A 20 -16.94 -28.70 -5.76
N LYS A 21 -15.77 -28.76 -6.41
CA LYS A 21 -15.30 -29.93 -7.15
C LYS A 21 -14.97 -31.11 -6.23
N SER A 22 -14.34 -30.85 -5.09
CA SER A 22 -13.99 -31.87 -4.10
C SER A 22 -15.16 -32.25 -3.18
N GLY A 23 -16.16 -31.39 -3.06
CA GLY A 23 -17.26 -31.53 -2.09
C GLY A 23 -16.84 -31.21 -0.65
N ILE A 24 -15.64 -30.67 -0.44
CA ILE A 24 -15.06 -30.39 0.87
C ILE A 24 -14.73 -28.89 0.95
N SER A 25 -15.48 -28.17 1.78
CA SER A 25 -15.33 -26.72 1.98
C SER A 25 -14.79 -26.33 3.36
N ASP A 26 -14.63 -27.29 4.28
CA ASP A 26 -14.03 -27.03 5.58
C ASP A 26 -12.49 -27.05 5.45
N PRO A 27 -11.79 -25.93 5.66
CA PRO A 27 -10.33 -25.87 5.57
C PRO A 27 -9.61 -26.75 6.61
N ASN A 28 -10.29 -27.13 7.69
CA ASN A 28 -9.76 -28.01 8.73
C ASN A 28 -9.99 -29.50 8.42
N HIS A 29 -10.76 -29.82 7.36
CA HIS A 29 -10.98 -31.20 6.96
C HIS A 29 -9.67 -31.84 6.51
N PHE A 30 -9.40 -33.06 6.96
CA PHE A 30 -8.14 -33.76 6.64
C PHE A 30 -7.90 -33.89 5.12
N ALA A 31 -8.96 -34.14 4.36
CA ALA A 31 -8.92 -34.22 2.91
C ALA A 31 -9.23 -32.89 2.19
N TYR A 32 -9.11 -31.75 2.88
CA TYR A 32 -9.29 -30.44 2.27
C TYR A 32 -8.29 -30.28 1.10
N PRO A 33 -8.71 -29.81 -0.08
CA PRO A 33 -7.85 -29.78 -1.26
C PRO A 33 -6.58 -28.96 -1.02
N THR A 34 -5.42 -29.55 -1.28
CA THR A 34 -4.11 -28.88 -1.14
C THR A 34 -4.04 -27.59 -1.94
N PHE A 35 -4.67 -27.58 -3.13
CA PHE A 35 -4.76 -26.38 -3.97
C PHE A 35 -5.55 -25.27 -3.27
N ALA A 36 -6.74 -25.56 -2.77
CA ALA A 36 -7.57 -24.58 -2.07
C ALA A 36 -6.88 -24.06 -0.79
N LYS A 37 -6.12 -24.91 -0.10
CA LYS A 37 -5.30 -24.52 1.07
C LYS A 37 -4.18 -23.55 0.67
N ALA A 38 -3.42 -23.87 -0.37
CA ALA A 38 -2.35 -23.02 -0.85
C ALA A 38 -2.86 -21.69 -1.40
N ALA A 39 -4.00 -21.72 -2.11
CA ALA A 39 -4.65 -20.52 -2.64
C ALA A 39 -5.12 -19.59 -1.51
N ARG A 40 -5.71 -20.12 -0.42
CA ARG A 40 -6.07 -19.34 0.78
C ARG A 40 -4.84 -18.65 1.38
N GLN A 41 -3.79 -19.42 1.66
CA GLN A 41 -2.56 -18.86 2.24
C GLN A 41 -1.98 -17.74 1.35
N ARG A 42 -2.05 -17.90 0.02
CA ARG A 42 -1.58 -16.88 -0.91
C ARG A 42 -2.46 -15.63 -0.86
N ALA A 43 -3.79 -15.77 -0.82
CA ALA A 43 -4.72 -14.66 -0.69
C ALA A 43 -4.46 -13.88 0.62
N ASP A 44 -4.26 -14.58 1.73
CA ASP A 44 -3.94 -13.97 3.02
C ASP A 44 -2.62 -13.16 2.96
N ASN A 45 -1.58 -13.74 2.35
CA ASN A 45 -0.30 -13.05 2.17
C ASN A 45 -0.44 -11.80 1.29
N LEU A 46 -1.24 -11.87 0.21
CA LEU A 46 -1.51 -10.72 -0.65
C LEU A 46 -2.23 -9.60 0.11
N GLN A 47 -3.21 -9.94 0.95
CA GLN A 47 -3.91 -8.96 1.79
C GLN A 47 -2.98 -8.30 2.81
N VAL A 48 -2.04 -9.05 3.38
CA VAL A 48 -0.98 -8.48 4.24
C VAL A 48 -0.13 -7.50 3.44
N SER A 49 0.39 -7.90 2.27
CA SER A 49 1.21 -7.02 1.43
C SER A 49 0.48 -5.75 0.98
N ILE A 50 -0.82 -5.83 0.68
CA ILE A 50 -1.63 -4.64 0.36
C ILE A 50 -1.64 -3.66 1.53
N ARG A 51 -1.94 -4.14 2.75
CA ARG A 51 -1.98 -3.29 3.94
C ARG A 51 -0.63 -2.65 4.24
N GLU A 52 0.45 -3.42 4.11
CA GLU A 52 1.81 -2.91 4.31
C GLU A 52 2.15 -1.81 3.30
N LEU A 53 1.79 -1.99 2.03
CA LEU A 53 2.00 -0.98 1.00
C LEU A 53 1.16 0.28 1.24
N GLN A 54 -0.06 0.16 1.77
CA GLN A 54 -0.91 1.31 2.12
C GLN A 54 -0.27 2.15 3.23
N VAL A 55 0.24 1.51 4.28
CA VAL A 55 0.95 2.20 5.36
C VAL A 55 2.23 2.88 4.84
N GLN A 56 2.95 2.23 3.92
CA GLN A 56 4.13 2.84 3.30
C GLN A 56 3.77 4.04 2.42
N GLU A 57 2.69 3.97 1.65
CA GLU A 57 2.20 5.06 0.82
C GLU A 57 1.83 6.28 1.67
N GLU A 58 1.03 6.09 2.72
CA GLU A 58 0.63 7.15 3.65
C GLU A 58 1.85 7.83 4.34
N ALA A 59 2.84 7.02 4.74
CA ALA A 59 4.07 7.53 5.34
C ALA A 59 4.91 8.36 4.34
N LEU A 60 4.98 7.92 3.08
CA LEU A 60 5.68 8.66 2.02
C LEU A 60 4.95 9.95 1.64
N GLU A 61 3.62 9.94 1.57
CA GLU A 61 2.81 11.14 1.32
C GLU A 61 3.02 12.17 2.44
N THR A 62 2.96 11.75 3.70
CA THR A 62 3.23 12.64 4.84
C THR A 62 4.63 13.23 4.77
N SER A 63 5.65 12.40 4.50
CA SER A 63 7.03 12.86 4.38
C SER A 63 7.21 13.84 3.22
N LEU A 64 6.52 13.62 2.09
CA LEU A 64 6.54 14.52 0.96
C LEU A 64 5.94 15.89 1.31
N GLU A 65 4.81 15.91 2.02
CA GLU A 65 4.16 17.15 2.48
C GLU A 65 5.08 17.94 3.42
N GLU A 66 5.73 17.27 4.37
CA GLU A 66 6.70 17.89 5.28
C GLU A 66 7.86 18.53 4.51
N MET A 67 8.47 17.80 3.57
CA MET A 67 9.57 18.31 2.75
C MET A 67 9.14 19.48 1.86
N GLN A 68 7.91 19.44 1.32
CA GLN A 68 7.36 20.56 0.53
C GLN A 68 7.13 21.80 1.40
N ALA A 69 6.65 21.63 2.64
CA ALA A 69 6.47 22.74 3.58
C ALA A 69 7.82 23.35 4.00
N GLU A 70 8.83 22.51 4.27
CA GLU A 70 10.18 22.96 4.57
C GLU A 70 10.81 23.72 3.39
N TYR A 71 10.66 23.21 2.17
CA TYR A 71 11.14 23.88 0.96
C TYR A 71 10.46 25.24 0.77
N ALA A 72 9.13 25.31 0.90
CA ALA A 72 8.38 26.57 0.78
C ALA A 72 8.83 27.60 1.82
N LYS A 73 9.07 27.16 3.07
CA LYS A 73 9.59 28.01 4.13
C LYS A 73 11.00 28.53 3.81
N ALA A 74 11.88 27.68 3.29
CA ALA A 74 13.23 28.07 2.90
C ALA A 74 13.21 29.08 1.75
N ALA A 75 12.39 28.84 0.72
CA ALA A 75 12.23 29.75 -0.42
C ALA A 75 11.71 31.14 0.02
N ALA A 76 10.73 31.18 0.92
CA ALA A 76 10.21 32.45 1.45
C ALA A 76 11.25 33.24 2.27
N LEU A 77 12.15 32.54 2.99
CA LEU A 77 13.25 33.19 3.70
C LEU A 77 14.28 33.79 2.74
N GLU A 78 14.63 33.06 1.67
CA GLU A 78 15.54 33.55 0.63
C GLU A 78 15.01 34.81 -0.07
N GLU A 79 13.71 34.83 -0.43
CA GLU A 79 13.08 36.00 -1.05
C GLU A 79 13.11 37.23 -0.12
N ARG A 80 12.85 37.03 1.18
CA ARG A 80 12.90 38.12 2.17
C ARG A 80 14.31 38.66 2.35
N ASP A 81 15.31 37.78 2.43
CA ASP A 81 16.71 38.19 2.65
C ASP A 81 17.31 38.83 1.37
N GLY A 82 16.87 38.42 0.18
CA GLY A 82 17.21 39.04 -1.10
C GLY A 82 16.55 40.41 -1.34
N SER A 83 15.41 40.67 -0.69
CA SER A 83 14.67 41.93 -0.78
C SER A 83 14.93 42.89 0.40
N GLY A 84 15.83 42.55 1.32
CA GLY A 84 16.31 43.44 2.38
C GLY A 84 16.98 44.70 1.79
N PRO A 85 16.81 45.89 2.41
CA PRO A 85 17.10 47.16 1.76
C PRO A 85 18.56 47.26 1.29
N VAL A 86 18.73 47.26 -0.03
CA VAL A 86 19.98 47.63 -0.67
C VAL A 86 20.26 49.11 -0.35
N ARG A 87 21.23 49.33 0.52
CA ARG A 87 21.96 50.59 0.80
C ARG A 87 21.22 51.66 1.62
N ALA A 88 21.52 51.68 2.91
CA ALA A 88 21.80 52.92 3.64
C ALA A 88 23.31 52.98 3.95
N ARG A 89 24.12 53.26 2.93
CA ARG A 89 25.50 53.75 3.07
C ARG A 89 25.68 54.90 2.09
N ALA A 90 25.45 56.12 2.57
CA ALA A 90 25.93 57.38 2.03
C ALA A 90 25.96 58.38 3.18
#